data_AF-A0A6I4ZQR9-F1
#
_entry.id   AF-A0A6I4ZQR9-F1
#
_cell.length_a   1.000
_cell.length_b   1.000
_cell.length_c   1.000
_cell.angle_alpha   90.00
_cell.angle_beta   90.00
_cell.angle_gamma   90.00
#
_symmetry.space_group_name_H-M   'P 1'
#
loop_
_entity.id
_entity.type
_entity.pdbx_description
1 polymer ?
#
loop_
_entity_poly.entity_id
_entity_poly.type
_entity_poly.pdbx_seq_one_letter_code
_entity_poly.pdbx_strand_id
1 'polypeptide(L)'
;GGLAAAVLAVWVLSTWFDLDLNIATVIGLGLGLGVAAKVGDLTESWMKRKADIKDSSGLLPGHGGLLDRLDSIVGVAPVVYLVANFT
;
A
#
# COMPACT_ATOMS: atom_id res chain seq x y z
N GLY A 1 12.17 -1.24 -8.57
CA GLY A 1 11.67 0.13 -8.30
C GLY A 1 10.83 0.17 -7.05
N GLY A 2 9.52 -0.10 -7.18
CA GLY A 2 8.53 0.11 -6.08
C GLY A 2 8.86 -0.57 -4.74
N LEU A 3 9.31 -1.82 -4.74
CA LEU A 3 9.68 -2.53 -3.49
C LEU A 3 10.88 -1.89 -2.79
N ALA A 4 11.91 -1.49 -3.54
CA ALA A 4 13.07 -0.80 -2.98
C ALA A 4 12.69 0.57 -2.41
N ALA A 5 11.79 1.29 -3.09
CA ALA A 5 11.24 2.55 -2.59
C ALA A 5 10.42 2.36 -1.31
N ALA A 6 9.67 1.26 -1.18
CA ALA A 6 8.92 0.93 0.03
C ALA A 6 9.86 0.64 1.23
N VAL A 7 10.94 -0.12 1.03
CA VAL A 7 11.95 -0.35 2.09
C VAL A 7 12.64 0.95 2.49
N LEU A 8 13.02 1.79 1.52
CA LEU A 8 13.59 3.11 1.80
C LEU A 8 12.63 4.01 2.57
N ALA A 9 11.34 4.02 2.21
CA ALA A 9 10.34 4.80 2.91
C ALA A 9 10.18 4.34 4.37
N VAL A 10 10.13 3.03 4.63
CA VAL A 10 10.07 2.50 6.00
C VAL A 10 11.31 2.89 6.81
N TRP A 11 12.49 2.83 6.20
CA TRP A 11 13.74 3.25 6.86
C TRP A 11 13.78 4.74 7.20
N VAL A 12 13.36 5.60 6.26
CA VAL A 12 13.28 7.05 6.50
C VAL A 12 12.26 7.34 7.59
N LEU A 13 11.08 6.72 7.55
CA LEU A 13 10.05 6.91 8.57
C LEU A 13 10.51 6.38 9.95
N SER A 14 11.19 5.24 10.02
CA SER A 14 11.70 4.74 11.30
C SER A 14 12.69 5.68 11.94
N THR A 15 13.55 6.34 11.15
CA THR A 15 14.49 7.34 11.68
C THR A 15 13.84 8.68 12.02
N TRP A 16 12.80 9.09 11.30
CA TRP A 16 12.07 10.34 11.57
C TRP A 16 11.18 10.28 12.82
N PHE A 17 10.65 9.10 13.12
CA PHE A 17 9.78 8.87 14.28
C PHE A 17 10.52 8.21 15.46
N ASP A 18 11.86 8.13 15.41
CA ASP A 18 12.72 7.47 16.42
C ASP A 18 12.20 6.07 16.79
N LEU A 19 11.76 5.31 15.79
CA LEU A 19 11.35 3.92 15.96
C LEU A 19 12.59 3.04 15.99
N ASP A 20 12.86 2.41 17.14
CA ASP A 20 13.98 1.48 17.37
C ASP A 20 13.75 0.12 16.66
N LEU A 21 13.63 0.17 15.33
CA LEU A 21 13.40 -1.01 14.50
C LEU A 21 14.73 -1.61 14.02
N ASN A 22 14.86 -2.93 14.18
CA ASN A 22 15.96 -3.66 13.56
C ASN A 22 15.86 -3.60 12.02
N ILE A 23 17.01 -3.57 11.34
CA ILE A 23 17.13 -3.67 9.88
C ILE A 23 16.31 -4.83 9.30
N ALA A 24 16.28 -5.98 9.96
CA ALA A 24 15.47 -7.11 9.52
C ALA A 24 13.97 -6.76 9.48
N THR A 25 13.48 -6.03 10.49
CA THR A 25 12.10 -5.55 10.57
C THR A 25 11.82 -4.50 9.49
N VAL A 26 12.74 -3.56 9.26
CA VAL A 26 12.61 -2.53 8.21
C VAL A 26 12.47 -3.16 6.83
N ILE A 27 13.33 -4.14 6.51
CA ILE A 27 13.28 -4.86 5.24
C ILE A 27 12.00 -5.69 5.14
N GLY A 28 11.65 -6.43 6.19
CA GLY A 28 10.43 -7.27 6.22
C GLY A 28 9.17 -6.45 6.02
N LEU A 29 9.04 -5.32 6.72
CA LEU A 29 7.92 -4.39 6.59
C LEU A 29 7.87 -3.74 5.21
N GLY A 30 9.00 -3.22 4.72
CA GLY A 30 9.03 -2.58 3.40
C GLY A 30 8.64 -3.53 2.27
N LEU A 31 9.10 -4.78 2.32
CA LEU A 31 8.71 -5.81 1.36
C LEU A 31 7.25 -6.22 1.53
N GLY A 32 6.79 -6.47 2.76
CA GLY A 32 5.42 -6.88 3.05
C GLY A 32 4.39 -5.84 2.61
N LEU A 33 4.61 -4.57 2.99
CA LEU A 33 3.76 -3.45 2.60
C LEU A 33 3.79 -3.22 1.08
N GLY A 34 4.97 -3.33 0.45
CA GLY A 34 5.10 -3.18 -0.99
C GLY A 34 4.37 -4.26 -1.79
N VAL A 35 4.39 -5.51 -1.33
CA VAL A 35 3.62 -6.62 -1.92
C VAL A 35 2.12 -6.41 -1.70
N ALA A 36 1.72 -6.04 -0.48
CA ALA A 36 0.31 -5.81 -0.14
C ALA A 36 -0.31 -4.67 -0.95
N ALA A 37 0.42 -3.57 -1.16
CA ALA A 37 0.00 -2.49 -2.04
C ALA A 37 -0.22 -2.97 -3.48
N LYS A 38 0.66 -3.83 -4.00
CA LYS A 38 0.54 -4.42 -5.34
C LYS A 38 -0.69 -5.33 -5.45
N VAL A 39 -0.98 -6.10 -4.40
CA VAL A 39 -2.17 -6.97 -4.34
C VAL A 39 -3.46 -6.14 -4.30
N GLY A 40 -3.47 -5.01 -3.60
CA GLY A 40 -4.59 -4.07 -3.57
C GLY A 40 -4.95 -3.53 -4.96
N ASP A 41 -3.94 -3.01 -5.67
CA ASP A 41 -4.04 -2.51 -7.06
C ASP A 41 -4.57 -3.59 -8.04
N LEU A 42 -4.07 -4.83 -7.90
CA LEU A 42 -4.56 -5.95 -8.72
C LEU A 42 -6.01 -6.35 -8.39
N THR A 43 -6.38 -6.30 -7.11
CA THR A 43 -7.75 -6.60 -6.66
C THR A 43 -8.73 -5.58 -7.22
N GLU A 44 -8.35 -4.31 -7.19
CA GLU A 44 -9.13 -3.22 -7.74
C GLU A 44 -9.27 -3.33 -9.26
N SER A 45 -8.16 -3.60 -9.95
CA SER A 45 -8.15 -3.90 -11.39
C SER A 45 -9.05 -5.08 -11.76
N TRP A 46 -9.07 -6.14 -10.95
CA TRP A 46 -9.96 -7.29 -11.15
C TRP A 46 -11.44 -6.92 -10.94
N MET A 47 -11.73 -6.13 -9.92
CA MET A 47 -13.09 -5.68 -9.63
C MET A 47 -13.65 -4.79 -10.74
N LYS A 48 -12.83 -3.87 -11.28
CA LYS A 48 -13.17 -3.04 -12.46
C LYS A 48 -13.56 -3.90 -13.67
N ARG A 49 -12.78 -4.95 -13.96
CA ARG A 49 -13.10 -5.90 -15.06
C ARG A 49 -14.39 -6.67 -14.82
N LYS A 50 -14.68 -7.05 -13.58
CA LYS A 50 -15.88 -7.82 -13.25
C LYS A 50 -17.16 -6.97 -13.29
N ALA A 51 -17.04 -5.68 -13.04
CA ALA A 51 -18.14 -4.74 -13.08
C ALA A 51 -18.36 -4.11 -14.48
N ASP A 52 -17.53 -4.45 -15.47
CA ASP A 52 -17.52 -3.87 -16.83
C ASP A 52 -17.39 -2.33 -16.86
N ILE A 53 -16.77 -1.78 -15.82
CA ILE A 53 -16.55 -0.34 -15.65
C ILE A 53 -15.05 -0.08 -15.70
N LYS A 54 -14.65 0.89 -16.53
CA LYS A 54 -13.23 1.23 -16.73
C LYS A 54 -12.67 2.13 -15.62
N ASP A 55 -13.49 3.06 -15.12
CA ASP A 55 -13.15 3.98 -14.04
C ASP A 55 -14.13 3.77 -12.88
N SER A 56 -13.59 3.66 -11.66
CA SER A 56 -14.36 3.37 -10.46
C SER A 56 -15.19 4.57 -9.95
N SER A 57 -14.91 5.79 -10.43
CA SER A 57 -15.78 6.97 -10.27
C SER A 57 -15.38 8.12 -11.22
N GLY A 58 -16.32 8.98 -11.61
CA GLY A 58 -16.05 10.24 -12.32
C GLY A 58 -16.02 11.51 -11.45
N LEU A 59 -15.88 11.36 -10.12
CA LEU A 59 -16.06 12.46 -9.15
C LEU A 59 -15.00 13.57 -9.24
N LEU A 60 -13.80 13.27 -9.76
CA LEU A 60 -12.75 14.27 -9.99
C LEU A 60 -12.40 14.32 -11.50
N PRO A 61 -12.81 15.38 -12.22
CA PRO A 61 -12.53 15.47 -13.64
C PRO A 61 -11.01 15.47 -13.87
N GLY A 62 -10.54 14.50 -14.68
CA GLY A 62 -9.14 14.35 -15.07
C GLY A 62 -8.23 13.54 -14.13
N HIS A 63 -8.73 13.00 -13.01
CA HIS A 63 -7.87 12.39 -11.96
C HIS A 63 -8.10 10.90 -11.65
N GLY A 64 -8.93 10.21 -12.44
CA GLY A 64 -9.30 8.81 -12.20
C GLY A 64 -10.35 8.63 -11.09
N GLY A 65 -10.66 7.38 -10.76
CA GLY A 65 -11.63 7.03 -9.74
C GLY A 65 -11.10 7.19 -8.32
N LEU A 66 -11.97 7.51 -7.35
CA LEU A 66 -11.62 7.55 -5.93
C LEU A 66 -11.07 6.18 -5.46
N LEU A 67 -11.59 5.09 -6.03
CA LEU A 67 -11.15 3.73 -5.71
C LEU A 67 -9.72 3.46 -6.21
N ASP A 68 -9.30 4.04 -7.33
CA ASP A 68 -7.93 3.93 -7.87
C ASP A 68 -6.88 4.57 -6.93
N ARG A 69 -7.31 5.39 -5.97
CA ARG A 69 -6.43 6.00 -4.95
C ARG A 69 -6.43 5.27 -3.64
N LEU A 70 -7.49 4.50 -3.37
CA LEU A 70 -7.67 3.78 -2.11
C LEU A 70 -7.26 2.31 -2.23
N ASP A 71 -7.15 1.77 -3.45
CA ASP A 71 -6.74 0.40 -3.77
C ASP A 71 -5.49 -0.09 -3.01
N SER A 72 -4.44 0.72 -3.02
CA SER A 72 -3.16 0.45 -2.37
C SER A 72 -3.26 0.57 -0.85
N ILE A 73 -4.09 1.48 -0.34
CA ILE A 73 -4.37 1.64 1.10
C ILE A 73 -5.16 0.44 1.63
N VAL A 74 -6.15 -0.04 0.87
CA VAL A 74 -6.98 -1.20 1.23
C VAL A 74 -6.13 -2.47 1.35
N GLY A 75 -5.15 -2.66 0.46
CA GLY A 75 -4.20 -3.78 0.55
C GLY A 75 -3.26 -3.67 1.76
N VAL A 76 -2.81 -2.46 2.09
CA VAL A 76 -1.80 -2.20 3.13
C VAL A 76 -2.39 -2.14 4.55
N ALA A 77 -3.64 -1.67 4.71
CA ALA A 77 -4.31 -1.51 5.98
C ALA A 77 -4.28 -2.75 6.91
N PRO A 78 -4.61 -3.97 6.45
CA PRO A 78 -4.55 -5.16 7.32
C PRO A 78 -3.12 -5.51 7.74
N VAL A 79 -2.13 -5.27 6.88
CA VAL A 79 -0.71 -5.52 7.21
C VAL A 79 -0.23 -4.56 8.30
N VAL A 80 -0.57 -3.27 8.18
CA VAL A 80 -0.24 -2.27 9.21
C VAL A 80 -0.95 -2.58 10.53
N TYR A 81 -2.22 -2.95 10.49
CA TYR A 81 -2.98 -3.32 11.69
C TYR A 81 -2.35 -4.50 12.43
N LEU A 82 -1.95 -5.55 11.70
CA LEU A 82 -1.28 -6.70 12.30
C LEU A 82 0.04 -6.28 12.95
N VAL A 83 0.89 -5.54 12.22
CA VAL A 83 2.18 -5.08 12.74
C VAL A 83 2.02 -4.23 14.01
N ALA A 84 1.05 -3.31 14.03
CA ALA A 84 0.78 -2.44 15.16
C ALA A 84 0.20 -3.16 16.39
N ASN A 85 -0.44 -4.33 16.22
CA ASN A 85 -0.95 -5.13 17.34
C ASN A 85 0.06 -6.16 17.86
N PHE A 86 1.04 -6.55 17.03
CA PHE A 86 2.06 -7.55 17.37
C PHE A 86 3.42 -6.93 17.75
N THR A 87 3.51 -5.60 17.86
CA THR A 87 4.67 -4.83 18.37
C THR A 87 4.28 -4.16 19.68
#